data_AF-A0A2U1S1Q7-F1
#
_entry.id   AF-A0A2U1S1Q7-F1
#
_cell.length_a   1.000
_cell.length_b   1.000
_cell.length_c   1.000
_cell.angle_alpha   90.00
_cell.angle_beta   90.00
_cell.angle_gamma   90.00
#
_symmetry.space_group_name_H-M   'P 1'
#
loop_
_entity.id
_entity.type
_entity.pdbx_description
1 polymer ?
#
loop_
_entity_poly.entity_id
_entity_poly.type
_entity_poly.pdbx_seq_one_letter_code
_entity_poly.pdbx_strand_id
1 'polypeptide(L)'
;MTYAYFKGQFVPLDQARVSIQNNTFQYGTGIFEGIRAYWNPDERQLYVFRLAEHYVRLLRNCRVLKLTIGKDVKELSEITLELLRRNRPETDTYIRPIAYVDSDGIGPKFVGYPSGLAMYTLPLGDYINVSSGIKVGLSSWRRIHDNAIPARCKVTGGYVNSALAKTEALEHGYDEAIFLTEAGFISEGSAENIFLVRDGRLITPGLSEDILEGITRDTVIELAREELGIETIERPIGRTELYVADEAFLCGTGAQ
;
A
#
# COMPACT_ATOMS: atom_id res chain seq x y z
N MET A 1 9.87 20.07 15.70
CA MET A 1 9.94 18.74 16.34
C MET A 1 8.91 17.86 15.66
N THR A 2 9.30 16.69 15.17
CA THR A 2 8.40 15.76 14.49
C THR A 2 7.83 14.79 15.51
N TYR A 3 6.51 14.61 15.49
CA TYR A 3 5.76 13.71 16.35
C TYR A 3 5.39 12.43 15.60
N ALA A 4 5.16 11.37 16.37
CA ALA A 4 4.51 10.12 15.99
C ALA A 4 3.37 9.83 16.97
N TYR A 5 2.39 9.04 16.54
CA TYR A 5 1.43 8.42 17.45
C TYR A 5 1.94 7.02 17.83
N PHE A 6 2.18 6.77 19.11
CA PHE A 6 2.72 5.51 19.60
C PHE A 6 2.18 5.21 21.00
N LYS A 7 1.79 3.96 21.27
CA LYS A 7 1.25 3.50 22.56
C LYS A 7 0.15 4.42 23.13
N GLY A 8 -0.75 4.89 22.27
CA GLY A 8 -1.90 5.71 22.68
C GLY A 8 -1.62 7.20 22.80
N GLN A 9 -0.40 7.68 22.50
CA GLN A 9 0.02 9.05 22.75
C GLN A 9 0.75 9.66 21.55
N PHE A 10 0.74 10.99 21.46
CA PHE A 10 1.61 11.73 20.54
C PHE A 10 2.95 11.98 21.21
N VAL A 11 4.01 11.37 20.68
CA VAL A 11 5.37 11.43 21.24
C VAL A 11 6.33 11.98 20.19
N PRO A 12 7.46 12.60 20.58
CA PRO A 12 8.55 12.86 19.66
C PRO A 12 8.96 11.59 18.90
N LEU A 13 9.21 11.70 17.59
CA LEU A 13 9.44 10.55 16.71
C LEU A 13 10.58 9.64 17.19
N ASP A 14 11.64 10.21 17.76
CA ASP A 14 12.80 9.50 18.30
C ASP A 14 12.52 8.71 19.60
N GLN A 15 11.36 8.93 20.21
CA GLN A 15 10.86 8.20 21.38
C GLN A 15 9.90 7.06 21.01
N ALA A 16 9.41 7.00 19.76
CA ALA A 16 8.59 5.90 19.27
C ALA A 16 9.48 4.68 18.95
N ARG A 17 9.78 3.87 19.98
CA ARG A 17 10.71 2.73 19.90
C ARG A 17 10.04 1.40 20.20
N VAL A 18 10.37 0.39 19.40
CA VAL A 18 10.06 -1.02 19.65
C VAL A 18 11.31 -1.76 20.11
N SER A 19 11.13 -2.84 20.87
CA SER A 19 12.21 -3.76 21.24
C SER A 19 12.77 -4.45 20.00
N ILE A 20 14.07 -4.75 19.98
CA ILE A 20 14.62 -5.65 18.95
C ILE A 20 14.04 -7.06 19.05
N GLN A 21 13.45 -7.42 20.20
CA GLN A 21 12.75 -8.69 20.39
C GLN A 21 11.30 -8.64 19.90
N ASN A 22 10.81 -7.48 19.45
CA ASN A 22 9.42 -7.31 19.05
C ASN A 22 9.03 -8.32 17.97
N ASN A 23 7.91 -8.99 18.18
CA ASN A 23 7.42 -10.07 17.34
C ASN A 23 7.22 -9.62 15.88
N THR A 24 6.64 -8.45 15.64
CA THR A 24 6.48 -7.94 14.28
C THR A 24 7.79 -7.61 13.60
N PHE A 25 8.77 -7.09 14.35
CA PHE A 25 10.12 -6.89 13.82
C PHE A 25 10.79 -8.22 13.42
N GLN A 26 10.57 -9.28 14.19
CA GLN A 26 11.18 -10.60 13.96
C GLN A 26 10.42 -11.48 12.94
N TYR A 27 9.10 -11.32 12.82
CA TYR A 27 8.23 -12.26 12.07
C TYR A 27 7.34 -11.58 11.01
N GLY A 28 7.38 -10.25 10.86
CA GLY A 28 6.55 -9.54 9.87
C GLY A 28 5.04 -9.59 10.18
N THR A 29 4.65 -9.76 11.45
CA THR A 29 3.28 -9.94 11.94
C THR A 29 2.50 -8.63 12.10
N GLY A 30 2.53 -7.77 11.09
CA GLY A 30 1.83 -6.47 11.11
C GLY A 30 1.09 -6.15 9.82
N ILE A 31 0.10 -5.26 9.92
CA ILE A 31 -0.63 -4.62 8.82
C ILE A 31 -0.27 -3.14 8.80
N PHE A 32 -0.06 -2.56 7.62
CA PHE A 32 0.13 -1.12 7.50
C PHE A 32 -0.78 -0.51 6.44
N GLU A 33 -0.88 0.82 6.46
CA GLU A 33 -1.41 1.60 5.33
C GLU A 33 -0.37 2.57 4.81
N GLY A 34 -0.57 2.98 3.56
CA GLY A 34 0.11 4.14 3.00
C GLY A 34 -0.95 5.15 2.61
N ILE A 35 -0.94 6.32 3.23
CA ILE A 35 -1.94 7.37 2.99
C ILE A 35 -1.19 8.61 2.53
N ARG A 36 -1.70 9.31 1.53
CA ARG A 36 -1.09 10.55 1.03
C ARG A 36 -1.96 11.75 1.37
N ALA A 37 -1.30 12.82 1.76
CA ALA A 37 -1.89 14.13 1.92
C ALA A 37 -1.17 15.12 1.01
N TYR A 38 -1.94 15.88 0.24
CA TYR A 38 -1.43 16.78 -0.80
C TYR A 38 -1.46 18.21 -0.32
N TRP A 39 -0.35 18.92 -0.53
CA TRP A 39 -0.26 20.32 -0.16
C TRP A 39 -0.69 21.22 -1.32
N ASN A 40 -1.72 22.03 -1.09
CA ASN A 40 -2.09 23.10 -1.99
C ASN A 40 -1.36 24.39 -1.55
N PRO A 41 -0.35 24.88 -2.32
CA PRO A 41 0.40 26.07 -1.95
C PRO A 41 -0.43 27.37 -2.04
N ASP A 42 -1.41 27.42 -2.93
CA ASP A 42 -2.26 28.61 -3.13
C ASP A 42 -3.22 28.80 -1.96
N GLU A 43 -3.79 27.72 -1.46
CA GLU A 43 -4.71 27.72 -0.31
C GLU A 43 -3.99 27.57 1.03
N ARG A 44 -2.69 27.24 1.01
CA ARG A 44 -1.89 26.85 2.18
C ARG A 44 -2.59 25.78 3.02
N GLN A 45 -3.10 24.76 2.35
CA GLN A 45 -3.93 23.73 2.96
C GLN A 45 -3.46 22.33 2.55
N LEU A 46 -3.53 21.40 3.50
CA LEU A 46 -3.21 20.00 3.29
C LEU A 46 -4.49 19.17 3.17
N TYR A 47 -4.62 18.40 2.09
CA TYR A 47 -5.78 17.55 1.80
C TYR A 47 -5.42 16.07 1.89
N VAL A 48 -5.99 15.36 2.86
CA VAL A 48 -5.77 13.90 3.02
C VAL A 48 -6.71 13.14 2.08
N PHE A 49 -6.15 12.34 1.19
CA PHE A 49 -6.92 11.64 0.17
C PHE A 49 -7.49 10.31 0.70
N ARG A 50 -8.82 10.12 0.56
CA ARG A 50 -9.56 8.87 0.90
C ARG A 50 -9.21 8.25 2.26
N LEU A 51 -9.08 9.11 3.27
CA LEU A 51 -8.61 8.73 4.62
C LEU A 51 -9.47 7.63 5.26
N ALA A 52 -10.78 7.71 5.12
CA ALA A 52 -11.71 6.76 5.72
C ALA A 52 -11.54 5.36 5.09
N GLU A 53 -11.38 5.29 3.78
CA GLU A 53 -11.24 4.06 3.00
C GLU A 53 -9.95 3.32 3.35
N HIS A 54 -8.85 4.06 3.56
CA HIS A 54 -7.61 3.49 4.08
C HIS A 54 -7.84 2.82 5.44
N TYR A 55 -8.58 3.44 6.35
CA TYR A 55 -8.85 2.85 7.66
C TYR A 55 -9.88 1.72 7.64
N VAL A 56 -10.86 1.76 6.74
CA VAL A 56 -11.74 0.60 6.49
C VAL A 56 -10.90 -0.60 6.06
N ARG A 57 -9.96 -0.43 5.12
CA ARG A 57 -9.06 -1.51 4.67
C ARG A 57 -8.13 -1.97 5.79
N LEU A 58 -7.52 -1.05 6.55
CA LEU A 58 -6.66 -1.38 7.70
C LEU A 58 -7.40 -2.30 8.68
N LEU A 59 -8.62 -1.94 9.06
CA LEU A 59 -9.42 -2.70 10.03
C LEU A 59 -9.87 -4.06 9.47
N ARG A 60 -10.22 -4.14 8.19
CA ARG A 60 -10.51 -5.43 7.52
C ARG A 60 -9.28 -6.35 7.53
N ASN A 61 -8.10 -5.83 7.19
CA ASN A 61 -6.85 -6.58 7.20
C ASN A 61 -6.44 -7.00 8.63
N CYS A 62 -6.68 -6.15 9.64
CA CYS A 62 -6.48 -6.50 11.05
C CYS A 62 -7.33 -7.72 11.45
N ARG A 63 -8.57 -7.83 10.97
CA ARG A 63 -9.43 -9.00 11.24
C ARG A 63 -8.85 -10.29 10.67
N VAL A 64 -8.24 -10.24 9.49
CA VAL A 64 -7.59 -11.41 8.86
C VAL A 64 -6.41 -11.91 9.72
N LEU A 65 -5.61 -10.99 10.27
CA LEU A 65 -4.47 -11.32 11.14
C LEU A 65 -4.84 -11.42 12.64
N LYS A 66 -6.12 -11.31 13.00
CA LYS A 66 -6.60 -11.33 14.40
C LYS A 66 -5.99 -10.23 15.28
N LEU A 67 -5.61 -9.10 14.69
CA LEU A 67 -5.13 -7.93 15.42
C LEU A 67 -6.30 -7.10 15.95
N THR A 68 -6.22 -6.67 17.21
CA THR A 68 -7.26 -5.85 17.86
C THR A 68 -6.64 -4.56 18.38
N ILE A 69 -6.77 -3.47 17.60
CA ILE A 69 -6.22 -2.15 17.96
C ILE A 69 -7.19 -1.28 18.78
N GLY A 70 -8.46 -1.69 18.91
CA GLY A 70 -9.45 -1.01 19.75
C GLY A 70 -9.82 0.41 19.31
N LYS A 71 -9.78 0.67 17.99
CA LYS A 71 -10.16 1.97 17.39
C LYS A 71 -11.03 1.76 16.15
N ASP A 72 -12.00 2.65 15.95
CA ASP A 72 -12.81 2.70 14.74
C ASP A 72 -12.21 3.64 13.66
N VAL A 73 -12.85 3.69 12.49
CA VAL A 73 -12.43 4.52 11.35
C VAL A 73 -12.38 6.00 11.72
N LYS A 74 -13.35 6.49 12.49
CA LYS A 74 -13.45 7.90 12.88
C LYS A 74 -12.33 8.27 13.85
N GLU A 75 -12.09 7.43 14.85
CA GLU A 75 -11.00 7.63 15.81
C GLU A 75 -9.63 7.61 15.13
N LEU A 76 -9.38 6.66 14.22
CA LEU A 76 -8.14 6.58 13.46
C LEU A 76 -7.94 7.80 12.55
N SER A 77 -9.02 8.28 11.93
CA SER A 77 -9.01 9.49 11.12
C SER A 77 -8.64 10.71 11.97
N GLU A 78 -9.25 10.89 13.14
CA GLU A 78 -8.95 12.03 14.01
C GLU A 78 -7.51 11.99 14.54
N ILE A 79 -7.01 10.80 14.91
CA ILE A 79 -5.59 10.63 15.32
C ILE A 79 -4.64 11.06 14.20
N THR A 80 -4.98 10.73 12.95
CA THR A 80 -4.18 11.10 11.77
C THR A 80 -4.16 12.61 11.56
N LEU A 81 -5.34 13.23 11.60
CA LEU A 81 -5.48 14.67 11.41
C LEU A 81 -4.76 15.43 12.52
N GLU A 82 -4.87 14.98 13.77
CA GLU A 82 -4.15 15.56 14.89
C GLU A 82 -2.63 15.39 14.75
N LEU A 83 -2.15 14.23 14.29
CA LEU A 83 -0.73 14.02 14.00
C LEU A 83 -0.22 15.02 12.94
N LEU A 84 -0.97 15.20 11.86
CA LEU A 84 -0.66 16.16 10.81
C LEU A 84 -0.66 17.61 11.33
N ARG A 85 -1.65 18.00 12.15
CA ARG A 85 -1.71 19.33 12.79
C ARG A 85 -0.52 19.62 13.70
N ARG A 86 -0.01 18.59 14.41
CA ARG A 86 1.19 18.71 15.24
C ARG A 86 2.47 18.86 14.41
N ASN A 87 2.56 18.14 13.30
CA ASN A 87 3.73 18.14 12.43
C ASN A 87 3.77 19.32 11.46
N ARG A 88 2.62 19.94 11.14
CA ARG A 88 2.48 21.13 10.30
C ARG A 88 3.26 21.06 8.97
N PRO A 89 3.08 20.00 8.16
CA PRO A 89 3.76 19.93 6.88
C PRO A 89 3.24 21.02 5.92
N GLU A 90 4.15 21.58 5.13
CA GLU A 90 3.85 22.52 4.03
C GLU A 90 4.25 21.91 2.67
N THR A 91 4.24 20.58 2.59
CA THR A 91 4.54 19.79 1.40
C THR A 91 3.66 18.56 1.36
N ASP A 92 3.61 17.89 0.20
CA ASP A 92 3.09 16.54 0.10
C ASP A 92 3.69 15.66 1.20
N THR A 93 2.80 14.93 1.87
CA THR A 93 3.10 14.20 3.09
C THR A 93 2.51 12.81 3.00
N TYR A 94 3.35 11.84 3.33
CA TYR A 94 2.95 10.46 3.45
C TYR A 94 2.74 10.10 4.92
N ILE A 95 1.66 9.38 5.21
CA ILE A 95 1.29 8.89 6.53
C ILE A 95 1.38 7.36 6.51
N ARG A 96 2.05 6.81 7.52
CA ARG A 96 2.27 5.37 7.68
C ARG A 96 1.73 4.88 9.03
N PRO A 97 0.44 4.54 9.13
CA PRO A 97 -0.05 3.77 10.27
C PRO A 97 0.34 2.30 10.12
N ILE A 98 0.61 1.66 11.25
CA ILE A 98 0.94 0.24 11.36
C ILE A 98 0.26 -0.36 12.60
N ALA A 99 -0.58 -1.36 12.38
CA ALA A 99 -1.11 -2.24 13.41
C ALA A 99 -0.24 -3.50 13.48
N TYR A 100 0.20 -3.91 14.67
CA TYR A 100 1.25 -4.91 14.81
C TYR A 100 1.09 -5.77 16.07
N VAL A 101 1.77 -6.91 16.14
CA VAL A 101 1.88 -7.70 17.37
C VAL A 101 2.90 -7.04 18.31
N ASP A 102 2.44 -6.52 19.44
CA ASP A 102 3.26 -5.78 20.40
C ASP A 102 3.75 -6.69 21.54
N SER A 103 4.52 -7.72 21.19
CA SER A 103 5.06 -8.68 22.15
C SER A 103 6.53 -8.93 21.91
N ASP A 104 7.29 -9.14 22.99
CA ASP A 104 8.67 -9.64 22.94
C ASP A 104 8.71 -11.18 23.01
N GLY A 105 7.55 -11.84 22.89
CA GLY A 105 7.42 -13.29 22.90
C GLY A 105 7.90 -13.95 21.60
N ILE A 106 8.59 -15.07 21.75
CA ILE A 106 9.04 -15.92 20.64
C ILE A 106 7.88 -16.79 20.14
N GLY A 107 7.61 -16.74 18.84
CA GLY A 107 6.65 -17.61 18.17
C GLY A 107 5.83 -16.89 17.09
N PRO A 108 5.59 -17.53 15.93
CA PRO A 108 4.85 -16.94 14.82
C PRO A 108 3.33 -17.11 15.00
N LYS A 109 2.77 -16.53 16.06
CA LYS A 109 1.34 -16.62 16.38
C LYS A 109 0.72 -15.25 16.59
N PHE A 110 -0.56 -15.13 16.24
CA PHE A 110 -1.36 -13.93 16.49
C PHE A 110 -2.14 -13.99 17.81
N VAL A 111 -2.41 -15.20 18.32
CA VAL A 111 -3.25 -15.40 19.51
C VAL A 111 -2.40 -15.37 20.78
N GLY A 112 -2.92 -14.68 21.81
CA GLY A 112 -2.28 -14.58 23.12
C GLY A 112 -1.18 -13.52 23.20
N TYR A 113 -1.02 -12.69 22.16
CA TYR A 113 -0.17 -11.51 22.17
C TYR A 113 -1.01 -10.25 21.99
N PRO A 114 -0.68 -9.14 22.68
CA PRO A 114 -1.38 -7.88 22.49
C PRO A 114 -1.07 -7.29 21.11
N SER A 115 -1.99 -6.45 20.61
CA SER A 115 -1.78 -5.68 19.39
C SER A 115 -1.44 -4.22 19.72
N GLY A 116 -0.54 -3.63 18.95
CA GLY A 116 -0.18 -2.21 19.00
C GLY A 116 -0.61 -1.46 17.75
N LEU A 117 -0.63 -0.13 17.86
CA LEU A 117 -0.81 0.80 16.75
C LEU A 117 0.27 1.88 16.86
N ALA A 118 0.98 2.11 15.77
CA ALA A 118 1.90 3.23 15.60
C ALA A 118 1.58 4.00 14.32
N MET A 119 1.91 5.29 14.27
CA MET A 119 1.75 6.11 13.08
C MET A 119 2.80 7.20 13.04
N TYR A 120 3.39 7.43 11.88
CA TYR A 120 4.29 8.56 11.64
C TYR A 120 3.98 9.20 10.28
N THR A 121 4.56 10.38 10.06
CA THR A 121 4.46 11.12 8.81
C THR A 121 5.86 11.45 8.29
N LEU A 122 6.04 11.49 6.98
CA LEU A 122 7.24 12.04 6.34
C LEU A 122 6.87 12.85 5.09
N PRO A 123 7.66 13.85 4.71
CA PRO A 123 7.58 14.43 3.37
C PRO A 123 7.84 13.36 2.31
N LEU A 124 7.02 13.30 1.27
CA LEU A 124 7.20 12.38 0.15
C LEU A 124 6.83 13.10 -1.15
N GLY A 125 7.83 13.27 -2.02
CA GLY A 125 7.61 13.69 -3.41
C GLY A 125 7.23 12.50 -4.29
N ASP A 126 7.55 12.57 -5.58
CA ASP A 126 7.22 11.50 -6.52
C ASP A 126 8.02 10.22 -6.21
N TYR A 127 7.30 9.11 -5.98
CA TYR A 127 7.90 7.80 -5.67
C TYR A 127 8.52 7.13 -6.90
N ILE A 128 7.94 7.39 -8.07
CA ILE A 128 8.42 6.99 -9.39
C ILE A 128 8.40 8.26 -10.26
N ASN A 129 9.33 8.38 -11.21
CA ASN A 129 9.32 9.50 -12.13
C ASN A 129 8.03 9.50 -12.97
N VAL A 130 7.12 10.44 -12.69
CA VAL A 130 5.85 10.61 -13.42
C VAL A 130 5.99 11.48 -14.68
N SER A 131 7.14 12.16 -14.86
CA SER A 131 7.38 13.03 -16.01
C SER A 131 7.79 12.28 -17.28
N SER A 132 8.17 11.00 -17.15
CA SER A 132 8.50 10.11 -18.25
C SER A 132 8.05 8.69 -17.91
N GLY A 133 7.56 7.92 -18.88
CA GLY A 133 7.24 6.51 -18.68
C GLY A 133 8.44 5.71 -18.15
N ILE A 134 8.15 4.64 -17.40
CA ILE A 134 9.16 3.76 -16.79
C ILE A 134 9.37 2.47 -17.59
N LYS A 135 10.53 1.83 -17.38
CA LYS A 135 10.81 0.49 -17.87
C LYS A 135 10.45 -0.54 -16.81
N VAL A 136 9.59 -1.48 -17.17
CA VAL A 136 9.17 -2.57 -16.27
C VAL A 136 9.73 -3.92 -16.71
N GLY A 137 10.19 -4.71 -15.74
CA GLY A 137 10.67 -6.08 -15.94
C GLY A 137 9.64 -7.08 -15.42
N LEU A 138 9.40 -8.16 -16.16
CA LEU A 138 8.61 -9.28 -15.61
C LEU A 138 9.46 -10.06 -14.63
N SER A 139 9.00 -10.15 -13.38
CA SER A 139 9.77 -10.82 -12.33
C SER A 139 9.84 -12.33 -12.54
N SER A 140 10.97 -12.94 -12.18
CA SER A 140 11.07 -14.39 -12.05
C SER A 140 10.38 -14.91 -10.78
N TRP A 141 10.23 -14.06 -9.77
CA TRP A 141 9.42 -14.34 -8.59
C TRP A 141 7.92 -14.34 -8.94
N ARG A 142 7.16 -15.20 -8.28
CA ARG A 142 5.70 -15.22 -8.37
C ARG A 142 5.09 -14.38 -7.26
N ARG A 143 3.92 -13.82 -7.51
CA ARG A 143 3.16 -13.13 -6.48
C ARG A 143 2.76 -14.13 -5.39
N ILE A 144 2.76 -13.71 -4.13
CA ILE A 144 2.23 -14.54 -3.03
C ILE A 144 0.78 -14.92 -3.32
N HIS A 145 0.50 -16.20 -3.33
CA HIS A 145 -0.87 -16.71 -3.47
C HIS A 145 -1.69 -16.37 -2.22
N ASP A 146 -2.98 -16.06 -2.37
CA ASP A 146 -3.87 -15.61 -1.27
C ASP A 146 -3.87 -16.56 -0.05
N ASN A 147 -3.78 -17.87 -0.26
CA ASN A 147 -3.75 -18.87 0.82
C ASN A 147 -2.34 -19.15 1.42
N ALA A 148 -1.29 -18.46 0.95
CA ALA A 148 0.06 -18.51 1.53
C ALA A 148 0.25 -17.34 2.51
N ILE A 149 0.20 -16.12 1.98
CA ILE A 149 0.06 -14.87 2.72
C ILE A 149 -0.95 -14.04 1.92
N PRO A 150 -2.11 -13.63 2.48
CA PRO A 150 -3.17 -13.01 1.70
C PRO A 150 -2.69 -11.74 1.00
N ALA A 151 -2.57 -11.76 -0.34
CA ALA A 151 -2.05 -10.64 -1.13
C ALA A 151 -2.97 -9.40 -1.07
N ARG A 152 -4.27 -9.63 -0.88
CA ARG A 152 -5.26 -8.59 -0.60
C ARG A 152 -5.01 -7.84 0.71
N CYS A 153 -4.24 -8.43 1.63
CA CYS A 153 -3.89 -7.82 2.89
C CYS A 153 -2.53 -7.14 2.78
N LYS A 154 -2.44 -5.91 3.28
CA LYS A 154 -1.20 -5.12 3.31
C LYS A 154 -0.28 -5.54 4.48
N VAL A 155 0.10 -6.82 4.48
CA VAL A 155 0.91 -7.48 5.52
C VAL A 155 2.37 -7.08 5.37
N THR A 156 2.98 -6.58 6.43
CA THR A 156 4.39 -6.18 6.49
C THR A 156 5.35 -7.28 6.03
N GLY A 157 5.22 -8.51 6.56
CA GLY A 157 6.05 -9.66 6.13
C GLY A 157 5.86 -10.05 4.66
N GLY A 158 4.71 -9.76 4.06
CA GLY A 158 4.45 -10.02 2.64
C GLY A 158 5.32 -9.19 1.69
N TYR A 159 5.84 -8.05 2.15
CA TYR A 159 6.69 -7.16 1.34
C TYR A 159 8.09 -7.72 1.08
N VAL A 160 8.48 -8.84 1.69
CA VAL A 160 9.69 -9.58 1.28
C VAL A 160 9.56 -10.03 -0.18
N ASN A 161 8.38 -10.50 -0.61
CA ASN A 161 8.12 -10.87 -2.00
C ASN A 161 8.31 -9.66 -2.94
N SER A 162 7.68 -8.52 -2.61
CA SER A 162 7.83 -7.25 -3.34
C SER A 162 9.28 -6.79 -3.42
N ALA A 163 10.02 -6.86 -2.32
CA ALA A 163 11.41 -6.43 -2.26
C ALA A 163 12.32 -7.30 -3.16
N LEU A 164 12.10 -8.62 -3.18
CA LEU A 164 12.84 -9.53 -4.07
C LEU A 164 12.62 -9.21 -5.55
N ALA A 165 11.35 -9.01 -5.96
CA ALA A 165 11.03 -8.67 -7.34
C ALA A 165 11.56 -7.28 -7.74
N LYS A 166 11.38 -6.27 -6.88
CA LYS A 166 11.93 -4.92 -7.13
C LYS A 166 13.45 -4.95 -7.26
N THR A 167 14.13 -5.70 -6.39
CA THR A 167 15.60 -5.84 -6.42
C THR A 167 16.03 -6.48 -7.74
N GLU A 168 15.40 -7.58 -8.15
CA GLU A 168 15.67 -8.23 -9.43
C GLU A 168 15.48 -7.29 -10.63
N ALA A 169 14.41 -6.48 -10.63
CA ALA A 169 14.16 -5.52 -11.71
C ALA A 169 15.27 -4.47 -11.80
N LEU A 170 15.66 -3.90 -10.65
CA LEU A 170 16.74 -2.90 -10.57
C LEU A 170 18.08 -3.48 -11.01
N GLU A 171 18.42 -4.71 -10.59
CA GLU A 171 19.65 -5.40 -10.99
C GLU A 171 19.72 -5.65 -12.51
N HIS A 172 18.56 -5.81 -13.17
CA HIS A 172 18.46 -5.95 -14.62
C HIS A 172 18.24 -4.63 -15.38
N GLY A 173 18.31 -3.48 -14.70
CA GLY A 173 18.20 -2.16 -15.32
C GLY A 173 16.78 -1.72 -15.67
N TYR A 174 15.77 -2.33 -15.04
CA TYR A 174 14.39 -1.86 -15.06
C TYR A 174 14.11 -0.96 -13.84
N ASP A 175 13.12 -0.09 -13.97
CA ASP A 175 12.69 0.80 -12.89
C ASP A 175 11.75 0.08 -11.91
N GLU A 176 10.94 -0.88 -12.38
CA GLU A 176 9.94 -1.59 -11.57
C GLU A 176 9.71 -3.02 -12.08
N ALA A 177 9.20 -3.90 -11.21
CA ALA A 177 8.84 -5.27 -11.52
C ALA A 177 7.34 -5.43 -11.72
N ILE A 178 6.93 -6.32 -12.63
CA ILE A 178 5.56 -6.83 -12.73
C ILE A 178 5.57 -8.30 -12.32
N PHE A 179 4.69 -8.64 -11.39
CA PHE A 179 4.45 -10.01 -10.97
C PHE A 179 3.51 -10.75 -11.91
N LEU A 180 3.76 -12.05 -12.01
CA LEU A 180 2.77 -13.02 -12.45
C LEU A 180 2.21 -13.78 -11.25
N THR A 181 0.93 -14.17 -11.33
CA THR A 181 0.35 -15.21 -10.48
C THR A 181 1.02 -16.56 -10.77
N GLU A 182 0.81 -17.56 -9.90
CA GLU A 182 1.29 -18.93 -10.16
C GLU A 182 0.71 -19.53 -11.45
N ALA A 183 -0.50 -19.14 -11.83
CA ALA A 183 -1.13 -19.53 -13.09
C ALA A 183 -0.56 -18.82 -14.33
N GLY A 184 0.34 -17.84 -14.16
CA GLY A 184 1.00 -17.12 -15.25
C GLY A 184 0.23 -15.91 -15.79
N PHE A 185 -0.82 -15.46 -15.09
CA PHE A 185 -1.52 -14.21 -15.42
C PHE A 185 -0.82 -13.02 -14.76
N ILE A 186 -0.99 -11.82 -15.32
CA ILE A 186 -0.53 -10.58 -14.69
C ILE A 186 -1.25 -10.40 -13.36
N SER A 187 -0.48 -10.13 -12.31
CA SER A 187 -1.01 -9.76 -10.99
C SER A 187 -0.92 -8.24 -10.79
N GLU A 188 0.24 -7.74 -10.36
CA GLU A 188 0.45 -6.31 -10.07
C GLU A 188 1.94 -5.95 -10.17
N GLY A 189 2.29 -4.68 -10.01
CA GLY A 189 3.67 -4.24 -9.80
C GLY A 189 4.22 -4.70 -8.45
N SER A 190 5.46 -4.34 -8.10
CA SER A 190 5.99 -4.74 -6.78
C SER A 190 5.25 -4.05 -5.62
N ALA A 191 4.68 -2.86 -5.84
CA ALA A 191 3.91 -2.12 -4.83
C ALA A 191 2.70 -1.34 -5.39
N GLU A 192 2.31 -1.59 -6.64
CA GLU A 192 1.32 -0.82 -7.42
C GLU A 192 0.38 -1.76 -8.17
N ASN A 193 -0.90 -1.41 -8.32
CA ASN A 193 -1.76 -2.13 -9.26
C ASN A 193 -1.43 -1.71 -10.71
N ILE A 194 -1.75 -2.57 -11.67
CA ILE A 194 -1.51 -2.35 -13.10
C ILE A 194 -2.82 -2.22 -13.90
N PHE A 195 -2.80 -1.35 -14.89
CA PHE A 195 -3.84 -1.18 -15.90
C PHE A 195 -3.24 -1.26 -17.30
N LEU A 196 -4.05 -1.76 -18.23
CA LEU A 196 -3.80 -1.72 -19.68
C LEU A 196 -4.92 -0.95 -20.36
N VAL A 197 -4.59 -0.23 -21.43
CA VAL A 197 -5.55 0.28 -22.40
C VAL A 197 -5.44 -0.56 -23.65
N ARG A 198 -6.58 -1.07 -24.14
CA ARG A 198 -6.63 -1.83 -25.39
C ARG A 198 -7.95 -1.64 -26.10
N ASP A 199 -7.90 -1.24 -27.36
CA ASP A 199 -9.08 -1.00 -28.20
C ASP A 199 -10.08 -0.03 -27.52
N GLY A 200 -9.55 1.02 -26.88
CA GLY A 200 -10.33 2.04 -26.17
C GLY A 200 -10.92 1.60 -24.82
N ARG A 201 -10.56 0.42 -24.31
CA ARG A 201 -11.04 -0.11 -23.02
C ARG A 201 -9.96 -0.09 -21.97
N LEU A 202 -10.34 0.20 -20.73
CA LEU A 202 -9.47 0.10 -19.57
C LEU A 202 -9.58 -1.31 -18.96
N ILE A 203 -8.44 -1.99 -18.79
CA ILE A 203 -8.39 -3.39 -18.34
C ILE A 203 -7.45 -3.50 -17.16
N THR A 204 -7.86 -4.16 -16.08
CA THR A 204 -7.01 -4.45 -14.91
C THR A 204 -7.26 -5.86 -14.40
N PRO A 205 -6.27 -6.51 -13.74
CA PRO A 205 -6.48 -7.81 -13.11
C PRO A 205 -7.66 -7.81 -12.13
N GLY A 206 -8.40 -8.91 -12.12
CA GLY A 206 -9.48 -9.12 -11.16
C GLY A 206 -8.93 -9.35 -9.74
N LEU A 207 -9.78 -9.18 -8.72
CA LEU A 207 -9.36 -9.34 -7.32
C LEU A 207 -8.91 -10.77 -6.95
N SER A 208 -9.17 -11.75 -7.81
CA SER A 208 -8.70 -13.13 -7.67
C SER A 208 -7.27 -13.35 -8.16
N GLU A 209 -6.64 -12.37 -8.80
CA GLU A 209 -5.30 -12.49 -9.41
C GLU A 209 -4.18 -12.10 -8.42
N ASP A 210 -4.33 -12.47 -7.16
CA ASP A 210 -3.34 -12.23 -6.08
C ASP A 210 -2.90 -10.76 -5.93
N ILE A 211 -3.82 -9.81 -6.14
CA ILE A 211 -3.52 -8.37 -6.03
C ILE A 211 -3.92 -7.78 -4.67
N LEU A 212 -3.31 -6.63 -4.33
CA LEU A 212 -3.86 -5.75 -3.30
C LEU A 212 -5.14 -5.07 -3.83
N GLU A 213 -6.19 -5.01 -3.01
CA GLU A 213 -7.38 -4.20 -3.27
C GLU A 213 -7.03 -2.71 -3.11
N GLY A 214 -6.39 -2.13 -4.13
CA GLY A 214 -5.85 -0.77 -4.12
C GLY A 214 -6.92 0.32 -4.11
N ILE A 215 -6.74 1.33 -3.24
CA ILE A 215 -7.63 2.49 -3.16
C ILE A 215 -7.43 3.42 -4.37
N THR A 216 -6.18 3.58 -4.83
CA THR A 216 -5.91 4.31 -6.08
C THR A 216 -6.49 3.58 -7.29
N ARG A 217 -6.40 2.24 -7.34
CA ARG A 217 -7.04 1.41 -8.37
C ARG A 217 -8.56 1.62 -8.39
N ASP A 218 -9.20 1.57 -7.22
CA ASP A 218 -10.63 1.83 -7.07
C ASP A 218 -11.02 3.23 -7.59
N THR A 219 -10.26 4.27 -7.21
CA THR A 219 -10.45 5.63 -7.73
C THR A 219 -10.27 5.72 -9.26
N VAL A 220 -9.26 5.06 -9.83
CA VAL A 220 -9.06 5.05 -11.29
C VAL A 220 -10.26 4.41 -12.00
N ILE A 221 -10.81 3.31 -11.45
CA ILE A 221 -12.00 2.64 -12.01
C ILE A 221 -13.23 3.55 -11.92
N GLU A 222 -13.44 4.21 -10.77
CA GLU A 222 -14.54 5.15 -10.55
C GLU A 222 -14.48 6.30 -11.56
N LEU A 223 -13.34 7.00 -11.66
CA LEU A 223 -13.15 8.10 -12.61
C LEU A 223 -13.31 7.65 -14.07
N ALA A 224 -12.76 6.48 -14.43
CA ALA A 224 -12.88 5.95 -15.79
C ALA A 224 -14.34 5.69 -16.17
N ARG A 225 -15.14 5.11 -15.25
CA ARG A 225 -16.55 4.78 -15.50
C ARG A 225 -17.46 6.00 -15.43
N GLU A 226 -17.34 6.81 -14.39
CA GLU A 226 -18.32 7.84 -14.04
C GLU A 226 -18.02 9.19 -14.71
N GLU A 227 -16.75 9.56 -14.82
CA GLU A 227 -16.35 10.87 -15.35
C GLU A 227 -15.94 10.82 -16.82
N LEU A 228 -15.30 9.73 -17.24
CA LEU A 228 -14.74 9.59 -18.60
C LEU A 228 -15.58 8.70 -19.53
N GLY A 229 -16.52 7.91 -18.99
CA GLY A 229 -17.35 6.99 -19.78
C GLY A 229 -16.56 5.88 -20.49
N ILE A 230 -15.39 5.49 -19.96
CA ILE A 230 -14.52 4.45 -20.49
C ILE A 230 -14.97 3.08 -19.98
N GLU A 231 -15.20 2.14 -20.91
CA GLU A 231 -15.50 0.75 -20.56
C GLU A 231 -14.34 0.15 -19.75
N THR A 232 -14.61 -0.24 -18.52
CA THR A 232 -13.59 -0.72 -17.57
C THR A 232 -13.84 -2.18 -17.17
N ILE A 233 -12.92 -3.05 -17.56
CA ILE A 233 -13.02 -4.51 -17.45
C ILE A 233 -12.03 -5.03 -16.41
N GLU A 234 -12.54 -5.79 -15.45
CA GLU A 234 -11.73 -6.50 -14.46
C GLU A 234 -11.68 -8.00 -14.84
N ARG A 235 -10.53 -8.49 -15.30
CA ARG A 235 -10.36 -9.88 -15.76
C ARG A 235 -8.91 -10.36 -15.63
N PRO A 236 -8.64 -11.68 -15.68
CA PRO A 236 -7.28 -12.17 -15.86
C PRO A 236 -6.65 -11.60 -17.14
N ILE A 237 -5.37 -11.25 -17.06
CA ILE A 237 -4.59 -10.68 -18.17
C ILE A 237 -3.43 -11.63 -18.48
N GLY A 238 -3.30 -12.05 -19.73
CA GLY A 238 -2.17 -12.86 -20.16
C GLY A 238 -0.87 -12.06 -20.25
N ARG A 239 0.26 -12.69 -19.93
CA ARG A 239 1.59 -12.04 -20.03
C ARG A 239 1.81 -11.31 -21.36
N THR A 240 1.44 -11.93 -22.47
CA THR A 240 1.71 -11.39 -23.82
C THR A 240 0.84 -10.19 -24.16
N GLU A 241 -0.24 -9.94 -23.41
CA GLU A 241 -1.09 -8.77 -23.61
C GLU A 241 -0.35 -7.46 -23.32
N LEU A 242 0.66 -7.47 -22.45
CA LEU A 242 1.52 -6.31 -22.18
C LEU A 242 2.24 -5.79 -23.44
N TYR A 243 2.53 -6.66 -24.40
CA TYR A 243 3.29 -6.31 -25.60
C TYR A 243 2.40 -5.88 -26.78
N VAL A 244 1.08 -6.01 -26.63
CA VAL A 244 0.09 -5.67 -27.68
C VAL A 244 -1.00 -4.73 -27.16
N ALA A 245 -0.86 -4.23 -25.93
CA ALA A 245 -1.69 -3.15 -25.40
C ALA A 245 -1.30 -1.81 -26.04
N ASP A 246 -2.26 -0.91 -26.15
CA ASP A 246 -2.03 0.45 -26.65
C ASP A 246 -1.26 1.27 -25.59
N GLU A 247 -1.64 1.10 -24.31
CA GLU A 247 -0.98 1.75 -23.17
C GLU A 247 -0.95 0.81 -21.95
N ALA A 248 -0.04 1.08 -21.01
CA ALA A 248 0.02 0.43 -19.71
C ALA A 248 0.51 1.40 -18.64
N PHE A 249 -0.08 1.37 -17.46
CA PHE A 249 0.35 2.20 -16.34
C PHE A 249 0.17 1.50 -14.99
N LEU A 250 0.92 1.99 -14.01
CA LEU A 250 0.85 1.56 -12.61
C LEU A 250 0.12 2.61 -11.77
N CYS A 251 -0.50 2.19 -10.68
CA CYS A 251 -1.11 3.11 -9.72
C CYS A 251 -1.02 2.59 -8.28
N GLY A 252 -0.82 3.51 -7.34
CA GLY A 252 -0.88 3.22 -5.91
C GLY A 252 -0.50 4.46 -5.11
N THR A 253 -0.85 4.55 -3.83
CA THR A 253 -0.63 5.77 -3.02
C THR A 253 0.82 6.28 -2.98
N GLY A 254 1.80 5.39 -3.16
CA GLY A 254 3.20 5.79 -3.35
C GLY A 254 3.44 6.25 -4.79
N ALA A 255 3.11 5.40 -5.76
CA ALA A 255 3.25 5.65 -7.20
C ALA A 255 1.98 6.27 -7.81
N GLN A 256 1.73 7.55 -7.50
CA GLN A 256 0.68 8.36 -8.10
C GLN A 256 1.27 9.36 -9.06
#